data_AF-A0A6I0FCR8-F1
#
_entry.id   AF-A0A6I0FCR8-F1
#
_cell.length_a   1.000
_cell.length_b   1.000
_cell.length_c   1.000
_cell.angle_alpha   90.00
_cell.angle_beta   90.00
_cell.angle_gamma   90.00
#
_symmetry.space_group_name_H-M   'P 1'
#
loop_
_entity.id
_entity.type
_entity.pdbx_description
1 polymer ?
#
loop_
_entity_poly.entity_id
_entity_poly.type
_entity_poly.pdbx_seq_one_letter_code
_entity_poly.pdbx_strand_id
1 'polypeptide(L)'
;MSFKTDVATMTSAASNVDNINGEVQGELSRLQNVVDSVSGAWKGQAQGAFQGLMERWNQSARELNEALMSISDNLRANAHAFDDTEMANAAAFNG
;
A
#
# COMPACT_ATOMS: atom_id res chain seq x y z
N MET A 1 -7.26 -12.84 -26.62
CA MET A 1 -7.89 -11.72 -25.90
C MET A 1 -7.78 -11.81 -24.38
N SER A 2 -7.66 -12.99 -23.74
CA SER A 2 -7.56 -13.11 -22.27
C SER A 2 -6.35 -12.37 -21.65
N PHE A 3 -5.14 -12.61 -22.17
CA PHE A 3 -3.92 -12.13 -21.52
C PHE A 3 -3.71 -10.60 -21.52
N LYS A 4 -4.08 -9.90 -22.59
CA LYS A 4 -4.08 -8.42 -22.60
C LYS A 4 -5.06 -7.84 -21.57
N THR A 5 -6.19 -8.52 -21.38
CA THR A 5 -7.15 -8.19 -20.32
C THR A 5 -6.55 -8.45 -18.92
N ASP A 6 -5.77 -9.52 -18.76
CA ASP A 6 -5.12 -9.85 -17.48
C ASP A 6 -4.06 -8.78 -17.10
N VAL A 7 -3.22 -8.35 -18.04
CA VAL A 7 -2.24 -7.25 -17.83
C VAL A 7 -2.93 -5.93 -17.47
N ALA A 8 -3.99 -5.56 -18.19
CA ALA A 8 -4.78 -4.37 -17.89
C ALA A 8 -5.44 -4.45 -16.50
N THR A 9 -5.90 -5.64 -16.11
CA THR A 9 -6.50 -5.89 -14.79
C THR A 9 -5.47 -5.75 -13.68
N MET A 10 -4.28 -6.35 -13.82
CA MET A 10 -3.19 -6.22 -12.84
C MET A 10 -2.72 -4.76 -12.69
N THR A 11 -2.59 -4.04 -13.80
CA THR A 11 -2.20 -2.61 -13.78
C THR A 11 -3.26 -1.76 -13.08
N SER A 12 -4.54 -2.02 -13.35
CA SER A 12 -5.65 -1.32 -12.69
C SER A 12 -5.70 -1.64 -11.18
N ALA A 13 -5.45 -2.90 -10.81
CA ALA A 13 -5.38 -3.31 -9.41
C ALA A 13 -4.23 -2.61 -8.67
N ALA A 14 -3.04 -2.50 -9.29
CA ALA A 14 -1.91 -1.78 -8.69
C ALA A 14 -2.25 -0.30 -8.43
N SER A 15 -2.84 0.38 -9.42
CA SER A 15 -3.31 1.76 -9.29
C SER A 15 -4.35 1.91 -8.16
N ASN A 16 -5.27 0.96 -8.02
CA ASN A 16 -6.24 0.96 -6.93
C ASN A 16 -5.56 0.79 -5.55
N VAL A 17 -4.54 -0.06 -5.45
CA VAL A 17 -3.77 -0.23 -4.21
C VAL A 17 -3.01 1.05 -3.85
N ASP A 18 -2.45 1.75 -4.83
CA ASP A 18 -1.80 3.06 -4.60
C ASP A 18 -2.77 4.10 -4.06
N ASN A 19 -3.99 4.16 -4.61
CA ASN A 19 -5.05 5.06 -4.14
C ASN A 19 -5.45 4.74 -2.69
N ILE A 20 -5.68 3.46 -2.39
CA ILE A 20 -6.00 2.99 -1.03
C ILE A 20 -4.87 3.34 -0.07
N ASN A 21 -3.60 3.19 -0.48
CA ASN A 21 -2.46 3.57 0.35
C ASN A 21 -2.46 5.08 0.66
N GLY A 22 -2.80 5.92 -0.31
CA GLY A 22 -2.98 7.36 -0.11
C GLY A 22 -4.11 7.68 0.88
N GLU A 23 -5.25 7.01 0.77
CA GLU A 23 -6.38 7.16 1.70
C GLU A 23 -6.00 6.73 3.13
N VAL A 24 -5.31 5.59 3.27
CA VAL A 24 -4.80 5.09 4.55
C VAL A 24 -3.84 6.10 5.18
N GLN A 25 -2.89 6.64 4.44
CA GLN A 25 -1.98 7.67 4.95
C GLN A 25 -2.73 8.93 5.41
N GLY A 26 -3.78 9.32 4.68
CA GLY A 26 -4.66 10.42 5.06
C GLY A 26 -5.39 10.16 6.39
N GLU A 27 -5.95 8.96 6.56
CA GLU A 27 -6.62 8.57 7.81
C GLU A 27 -5.66 8.46 9.00
N LEU A 28 -4.48 7.89 8.77
CA LEU A 28 -3.43 7.81 9.79
C LEU A 28 -3.03 9.20 10.28
N SER A 29 -2.87 10.16 9.36
CA SER A 29 -2.58 11.56 9.70
C SER A 29 -3.73 12.22 10.47
N ARG A 30 -4.99 11.94 10.09
CA ARG A 30 -6.17 12.42 10.83
C ARG A 30 -6.20 11.88 12.26
N LEU A 31 -5.99 10.59 12.43
CA LEU A 31 -5.94 9.95 13.75
C LEU A 31 -4.83 10.53 14.62
N GLN A 32 -3.63 10.73 14.06
CA GLN A 32 -2.52 11.35 14.78
C GLN A 32 -2.89 12.75 15.31
N ASN A 33 -3.51 13.59 14.49
CA ASN A 33 -3.96 14.92 14.91
C ASN A 33 -5.00 14.88 16.04
N VAL A 34 -5.97 13.94 15.97
CA VAL A 34 -6.95 13.73 17.05
C VAL A 34 -6.23 13.35 18.33
N VAL A 35 -5.28 12.43 18.24
CA VAL A 35 -4.50 11.96 19.38
C VAL A 35 -3.66 13.08 20.01
N ASP A 36 -3.00 13.90 19.19
CA ASP A 36 -2.22 15.04 19.66
C ASP A 36 -3.11 16.08 20.37
N SER A 37 -4.35 16.28 19.89
CA SER A 37 -5.30 17.22 20.50
C SER A 37 -5.74 16.81 21.91
N VAL A 38 -5.81 15.50 22.19
CA VAL A 38 -6.22 14.96 23.51
C VAL A 38 -5.03 14.61 24.41
N SER A 39 -3.81 14.63 23.88
CA SER A 39 -2.57 14.27 24.58
C SER A 39 -2.35 15.06 25.88
N GLY A 40 -2.80 16.32 25.93
CA GLY A 40 -2.72 17.18 27.11
C GLY A 40 -3.48 16.62 28.32
N ALA A 41 -4.61 15.93 28.10
CA ALA A 41 -5.39 15.33 29.18
C ALA A 41 -4.72 14.08 29.77
N TRP A 42 -3.85 13.40 29.01
CA TRP A 42 -3.30 12.09 29.37
C TRP A 42 -1.86 12.17 29.91
N LYS A 43 -1.19 13.32 29.74
CA LYS A 43 0.17 13.62 30.25
C LYS A 43 0.35 13.46 31.77
N GLY A 44 -0.72 13.45 32.57
CA GLY A 44 -0.62 13.42 34.04
C GLY A 44 -0.61 12.02 34.68
N GLN A 45 -1.43 11.08 34.19
CA GLN A 45 -1.70 9.81 34.91
C GLN A 45 -1.54 8.57 34.03
N ALA A 46 -1.51 8.71 32.71
CA ALA A 46 -1.48 7.60 31.75
C ALA A 46 -0.36 7.71 30.70
N GLN A 47 0.63 8.59 30.94
CA GLN A 47 1.64 8.98 29.95
C GLN A 47 2.42 7.79 29.36
N GLY A 48 2.87 6.85 30.20
CA GLY A 48 3.66 5.70 29.74
C GLY A 48 2.86 4.72 28.86
N ALA A 49 1.63 4.40 29.24
CA ALA A 49 0.76 3.52 28.46
C ALA A 49 0.40 4.14 27.09
N PHE A 50 0.19 5.46 27.07
CA PHE A 50 -0.08 6.22 25.85
C PHE A 50 1.14 6.31 24.93
N GLN A 51 2.34 6.56 25.46
CA GLN A 51 3.57 6.52 24.65
C GLN A 51 3.74 5.16 23.97
N GLY A 52 3.61 4.06 24.71
CA GLY A 52 3.69 2.72 24.13
C GLY A 52 2.57 2.43 23.12
N LEU A 53 1.37 2.97 23.31
CA LEU A 53 0.29 2.90 22.31
C LEU A 53 0.69 3.63 21.02
N MET A 54 1.23 4.84 21.12
CA MET A 54 1.65 5.63 19.97
C MET A 54 2.84 5.01 19.22
N GLU A 55 3.80 4.42 19.93
CA GLU A 55 4.89 3.67 19.30
C GLU A 55 4.37 2.49 18.49
N ARG A 56 3.46 1.68 19.08
CA ARG A 56 2.82 0.55 18.38
C ARG A 56 1.97 1.01 17.20
N TRP A 57 1.21 2.09 17.36
CA TRP A 57 0.46 2.70 16.28
C TRP A 57 1.38 3.09 15.12
N ASN A 58 2.49 3.77 15.40
CA ASN A 58 3.45 4.23 14.38
C ASN A 58 4.07 3.04 13.66
N GLN A 59 4.33 1.96 14.39
CA GLN A 59 4.83 0.73 13.82
C GLN A 59 3.81 0.08 12.88
N SER A 60 2.58 -0.12 13.32
CA SER A 60 1.52 -0.71 12.49
C SER A 60 1.18 0.14 11.26
N ALA A 61 1.25 1.46 11.38
CA ALA A 61 1.09 2.39 10.26
C ALA A 61 2.15 2.19 9.18
N ARG A 62 3.43 2.03 9.57
CA ARG A 62 4.53 1.75 8.66
C ARG A 62 4.40 0.38 8.00
N GLU A 63 4.11 -0.65 8.79
CA GLU A 63 3.91 -2.02 8.28
C GLU A 63 2.78 -2.08 7.24
N LEU A 64 1.67 -1.39 7.48
CA LEU A 64 0.56 -1.30 6.53
C LEU A 64 0.97 -0.62 5.23
N ASN A 65 1.72 0.48 5.32
CA ASN A 65 2.20 1.22 4.15
C ASN A 65 3.16 0.37 3.30
N GLU A 66 4.13 -0.28 3.95
CA GLU A 66 5.09 -1.18 3.30
C GLU A 66 4.40 -2.36 2.63
N ALA A 67 3.38 -2.95 3.29
CA ALA A 67 2.59 -4.03 2.72
C ALA A 67 1.83 -3.59 1.47
N LEU A 68 1.16 -2.43 1.50
CA LEU A 68 0.42 -1.90 0.35
C LEU A 68 1.36 -1.56 -0.82
N MET A 69 2.51 -0.94 -0.55
CA MET A 69 3.53 -0.69 -1.57
C MET A 69 4.03 -2.00 -2.20
N SER A 70 4.37 -2.99 -1.37
CA SER A 70 4.81 -4.30 -1.85
C SER A 70 3.75 -4.99 -2.73
N ILE A 71 2.47 -4.88 -2.38
CA ILE A 71 1.38 -5.41 -3.20
C ILE A 71 1.31 -4.70 -4.56
N SER A 72 1.37 -3.37 -4.59
CA SER A 72 1.38 -2.57 -5.82
C SER A 72 2.55 -2.94 -6.72
N ASP A 73 3.76 -3.02 -6.15
CA ASP A 73 4.98 -3.37 -6.88
C ASP A 73 4.91 -4.79 -7.45
N ASN A 74 4.43 -5.76 -6.66
CA ASN A 74 4.24 -7.13 -7.13
C ASN A 74 3.24 -7.20 -8.29
N LEU A 75 2.12 -6.48 -8.23
CA LEU A 75 1.14 -6.45 -9.32
C LEU A 75 1.73 -5.89 -10.61
N ARG A 76 2.51 -4.80 -10.51
CA ARG A 76 3.21 -4.20 -11.66
C ARG A 76 4.27 -5.14 -12.22
N ALA A 77 5.08 -5.76 -11.37
CA ALA A 77 6.10 -6.72 -11.78
C ALA A 77 5.49 -7.92 -12.51
N ASN A 78 4.37 -8.45 -12.02
CA ASN A 78 3.64 -9.51 -12.70
C ASN A 78 3.12 -9.01 -14.06
N ALA A 79 2.47 -7.86 -14.12
CA ALA A 79 1.97 -7.28 -15.37
C ALA A 79 3.08 -7.15 -16.45
N HIS A 80 4.27 -6.67 -16.08
CA HIS A 80 5.41 -6.58 -16.98
C HIS A 80 5.93 -7.95 -17.43
N ALA A 81 6.08 -8.91 -16.52
CA ALA A 81 6.54 -10.25 -16.87
C ALA A 81 5.58 -10.96 -17.84
N PHE A 82 4.28 -10.73 -17.69
CA PHE A 82 3.26 -11.24 -18.62
C PHE A 82 3.36 -10.58 -20.01
N ASP A 83 3.60 -9.27 -20.09
CA ASP A 83 3.77 -8.54 -21.34
C ASP A 83 5.03 -8.97 -22.11
N ASP A 84 6.17 -9.08 -21.42
CA ASP A 84 7.43 -9.55 -22.00
C ASP A 84 7.31 -10.98 -22.57
N THR A 85 6.59 -11.84 -21.85
CA THR A 85 6.32 -13.21 -22.29
C THR A 85 5.44 -13.23 -23.55
N GLU A 86 4.51 -12.28 -23.71
CA GLU A 86 3.72 -12.15 -24.95
C GLU A 86 4.62 -11.76 -26.12
N MET A 87 5.45 -10.73 -25.94
CA MET A 87 6.34 -10.24 -26.99
C MET A 87 7.29 -11.34 -27.48
N ALA A 88 7.86 -12.12 -26.55
CA ALA A 88 8.74 -13.23 -26.88
C ALA A 88 8.01 -14.34 -27.66
N ASN A 89 6.81 -14.74 -27.23
CA ASN A 89 6.02 -15.75 -27.92
C ASN A 89 5.57 -15.26 -29.31
N ALA A 90 5.09 -14.03 -29.43
CA ALA A 90 4.66 -13.45 -30.70
C ALA A 90 5.82 -13.37 -31.71
N ALA A 91 7.02 -13.01 -31.25
CA ALA A 91 8.23 -13.01 -32.08
C ALA A 91 8.59 -14.42 -32.58
N ALA A 92 8.44 -15.44 -31.72
CA ALA A 92 8.72 -16.84 -32.08
C ALA A 92 7.72 -17.45 -33.08
N PHE A 93 6.48 -16.96 -33.12
CA PHE A 93 5.49 -17.40 -34.11
C PHE A 93 5.61 -16.70 -35.47
N ASN A 94 6.24 -15.52 -35.52
CA ASN A 94 6.42 -14.73 -36.73
C ASN A 94 7.83 -14.87 -37.37
N GLY A 95 8.73 -15.65 -36.77
CA GLY A 95 10.05 -16.02 -37.30
C GLY A 95 10.08 -17.46 -37.77
#